data_AF-A0A0N4VV73-F1
#
_entry.id   AF-A0A0N4VV73-F1
#
_cell.length_a   1.000
_cell.length_b   1.000
_cell.length_c   1.000
_cell.angle_alpha   90.00
_cell.angle_beta   90.00
_cell.angle_gamma   90.00
#
_symmetry.space_group_name_H-M   'P 1'
#
loop_
_entity.id
_entity.type
_entity.pdbx_description
1 polymer ?
#
loop_
_entity_poly.entity_id
_entity_poly.type
_entity_poly.pdbx_seq_one_letter_code
_entity_poly.pdbx_strand_id
1 'polypeptide(L)'
;MSTRKTKTTRSSGPIRTEVSFSTTSSSGVGGDDSFQSLLESTRSQEKEQLTGLNSRLATYIDRVRQLEAENSRLTVQIKDIEIIEKKERNNLADRFEAERARLRQALDDAREQAAKYAVERDSAIADHERLAGKVGKLERDLKKFFKVSIDLKQSFDGAVVSGDELNNARLRMQLAALQKNLEDESVLRAAANSKIQALTEDLEFLKKQHKSALEEVRHKRQVDMTTYAKQINDEYQSKLQDQLAEMRARFQAQLSASKAAFEESYKNKLNDARERAEAAHDDAARMRVRIHELEKSGSSHDAIDGLRREIAALKDDMDAARRSYQERLDGKELRIAELNREIQRMMDEFHDLLDVKIQLDTELNTYRMLLESRDNSMTSHHVSFTSGSGSAQRGVKRARIEWDGNGDELDFHRLSQRMQKHVDGPVGIEEIDPNGQWVRISNNTDEEVSI
;
A
#
# COMPACT_ATOMS: atom_id res chain seq x y z
N MET A 1 -9.83 15.64 46.60
CA MET A 1 -9.92 14.20 46.95
C MET A 1 -11.03 13.63 46.09
N SER A 2 -10.84 12.76 45.10
CA SER A 2 -10.22 11.44 45.18
C SER A 2 -9.80 11.01 43.76
N THR A 3 -8.54 10.61 43.59
CA THR A 3 -7.98 10.09 42.33
C THR A 3 -8.15 8.58 42.31
N ARG A 4 -8.81 8.01 41.29
CA ARG A 4 -8.85 6.56 41.10
C ARG A 4 -8.04 6.16 39.87
N LYS A 5 -6.84 5.66 40.16
CA LYS A 5 -5.87 5.06 39.22
C LYS A 5 -6.48 3.81 38.57
N THR A 6 -6.38 3.70 37.25
CA THR A 6 -6.62 2.45 36.51
C THR A 6 -5.31 1.64 36.44
N LYS A 7 -5.41 0.37 36.82
CA LYS A 7 -4.31 -0.58 36.99
C LYS A 7 -4.15 -1.39 35.71
N THR A 8 -2.99 -1.29 35.09
CA THR A 8 -2.56 -2.09 33.93
C THR A 8 -2.45 -3.57 34.31
N THR A 9 -3.11 -4.46 33.57
CA THR A 9 -2.92 -5.92 33.67
C THR A 9 -2.31 -6.43 32.37
N ARG A 10 -1.05 -6.88 32.45
CA ARG A 10 -0.39 -7.74 31.47
C ARG A 10 -0.81 -9.19 31.74
N SER A 11 -1.13 -9.96 30.71
CA SER A 11 -1.20 -11.44 30.76
C SER A 11 -0.93 -11.98 29.35
N SER A 12 0.30 -12.40 29.08
CA SER A 12 0.74 -13.81 29.05
C SER A 12 0.26 -14.56 27.80
N GLY A 13 1.15 -14.68 26.82
CA GLY A 13 0.94 -15.47 25.60
C GLY A 13 0.89 -16.98 25.87
N PRO A 14 0.41 -17.78 24.90
CA PRO A 14 0.21 -19.20 25.11
C PRO A 14 1.52 -19.99 25.01
N ILE A 15 1.65 -20.91 25.96
CA ILE A 15 2.73 -21.86 26.18
C ILE A 15 2.76 -22.89 25.03
N ARG A 16 3.89 -22.99 24.35
CA ARG A 16 4.17 -24.03 23.34
C ARG A 16 4.57 -25.31 24.06
N THR A 17 3.73 -26.34 23.99
CA THR A 17 4.04 -27.69 24.47
C THR A 17 4.61 -28.49 23.31
N GLU A 18 5.91 -28.75 23.34
CA GLU A 18 6.55 -29.67 22.41
C GLU A 18 6.46 -31.10 22.96
N VAL A 19 5.85 -31.99 22.18
CA VAL A 19 5.79 -33.43 22.47
C VAL A 19 6.85 -34.10 21.62
N SER A 20 7.91 -34.58 22.27
CA SER A 20 8.99 -35.36 21.65
C SER A 20 8.52 -36.81 21.46
N PHE A 21 8.43 -37.26 20.21
CA PHE A 21 8.16 -38.67 19.89
C PHE A 21 9.49 -39.40 19.67
N SER A 22 9.75 -40.42 20.48
CA SER A 22 10.90 -41.30 20.37
C SER A 22 10.62 -42.40 19.33
N THR A 23 11.44 -42.43 18.29
CA THR A 23 11.40 -43.44 17.22
C THR A 23 12.06 -44.73 17.70
N THR A 24 11.29 -45.80 17.85
CA THR A 24 11.81 -47.17 17.98
C THR A 24 11.94 -47.79 16.61
N SER A 25 13.18 -48.06 16.18
CA SER A 25 13.52 -48.79 14.97
C SER A 25 13.33 -50.30 15.17
N SER A 26 12.42 -50.93 14.43
CA SER A 26 12.37 -52.38 14.25
C SER A 26 12.70 -52.74 12.81
N SER A 27 13.85 -53.39 12.64
CA SER A 27 14.30 -54.04 11.41
C SER A 27 13.43 -55.28 11.11
N GLY A 28 12.74 -55.27 9.96
CA GLY A 28 11.99 -56.41 9.43
C GLY A 28 12.13 -56.46 7.91
N VAL A 29 12.66 -57.57 7.41
CA VAL A 29 12.97 -57.82 6.00
C VAL A 29 11.73 -58.27 5.23
N GLY A 30 11.47 -57.60 4.10
CA GLY A 30 10.97 -58.18 2.85
C GLY A 30 9.61 -58.91 2.86
N GLY A 31 8.54 -58.20 2.48
CA GLY A 31 7.29 -58.84 2.02
C GLY A 31 5.98 -58.05 2.16
N ASP A 32 5.95 -56.92 2.88
CA ASP A 32 4.71 -56.28 3.38
C ASP A 32 4.40 -54.88 2.80
N ASP A 33 5.05 -54.52 1.69
CA ASP A 33 5.04 -53.14 1.14
C ASP A 33 3.64 -52.71 0.65
N SER A 34 2.80 -53.67 0.22
CA SER A 34 1.45 -53.38 -0.31
C SER A 34 0.41 -53.16 0.79
N PHE A 35 0.50 -53.85 1.93
CA PHE A 35 -0.41 -53.67 3.06
C PHE A 35 -0.02 -52.44 3.89
N GLN A 36 1.29 -52.18 4.06
CA GLN A 36 1.79 -50.93 4.62
C GLN A 36 1.41 -49.73 3.76
N SER A 37 1.54 -49.81 2.43
CA SER A 37 1.08 -48.75 1.52
C SER A 37 -0.41 -48.43 1.65
N LEU A 38 -1.26 -49.45 1.83
CA LEU A 38 -2.71 -49.25 2.01
C LEU A 38 -3.05 -48.63 3.37
N LEU A 39 -2.31 -49.01 4.43
CA LEU A 39 -2.43 -48.40 5.76
C LEU A 39 -1.91 -46.96 5.78
N GLU A 40 -0.81 -46.67 5.08
CA GLU A 40 -0.25 -45.34 4.91
C GLU A 40 -1.21 -44.45 4.11
N SER A 41 -1.85 -45.01 3.06
CA SER A 41 -2.85 -44.33 2.24
C SER A 41 -4.12 -44.00 3.04
N THR A 42 -4.66 -44.95 3.80
CA THR A 42 -5.82 -44.71 4.68
C THR A 42 -5.51 -43.72 5.79
N ARG A 43 -4.34 -43.81 6.42
CA ARG A 43 -3.87 -42.86 7.44
C ARG A 43 -3.60 -41.47 6.85
N SER A 44 -3.10 -41.39 5.61
CA SER A 44 -2.95 -40.13 4.87
C SER A 44 -4.30 -39.50 4.55
N GLN A 45 -5.26 -40.31 4.10
CA GLN A 45 -6.62 -39.88 3.80
C GLN A 45 -7.37 -39.41 5.04
N GLU A 46 -7.22 -40.08 6.17
CA GLU A 46 -7.78 -39.69 7.47
C GLU A 46 -7.13 -38.40 8.00
N LYS A 47 -5.81 -38.26 7.83
CA LYS A 47 -5.09 -37.03 8.16
C LYS A 47 -5.58 -35.87 7.29
N GLU A 48 -5.81 -36.08 6.00
CA GLU A 48 -6.34 -35.07 5.09
C GLU A 48 -7.77 -34.65 5.48
N GLN A 49 -8.64 -35.61 5.85
CA GLN A 49 -9.97 -35.32 6.39
C GLN A 49 -9.91 -34.52 7.70
N LEU A 50 -9.02 -34.88 8.62
CA LEU A 50 -8.81 -34.13 9.87
C LEU A 50 -8.28 -32.71 9.60
N THR A 51 -7.40 -32.54 8.61
CA THR A 51 -6.95 -31.19 8.20
C THR A 51 -8.07 -30.38 7.57
N GLY A 52 -8.93 -30.99 6.75
CA GLY A 52 -10.10 -30.34 6.18
C GLY A 52 -11.12 -29.92 7.24
N LEU A 53 -11.39 -30.79 8.22
CA LEU A 53 -12.24 -30.48 9.37
C LEU A 53 -11.65 -29.38 10.24
N ASN A 54 -10.34 -29.42 10.52
CA ASN A 54 -9.67 -28.38 11.29
C ASN A 54 -9.65 -27.03 10.56
N SER A 55 -9.48 -27.03 9.22
CA SER A 55 -9.58 -25.81 8.41
C SER A 55 -10.99 -25.22 8.47
N ARG A 56 -12.01 -26.08 8.41
CA ARG A 56 -13.42 -25.67 8.56
C ARG A 56 -13.74 -25.20 9.99
N LEU A 57 -13.16 -25.82 11.00
CA LEU A 57 -13.28 -25.37 12.39
C LEU A 57 -12.59 -24.01 12.59
N ALA A 58 -11.41 -23.81 12.02
CA ALA A 58 -10.68 -22.54 12.10
C ALA A 58 -11.49 -21.40 11.46
N THR A 59 -12.04 -21.60 10.26
CA THR A 59 -12.93 -20.62 9.63
C THR A 59 -14.19 -20.34 10.44
N TYR A 60 -14.78 -21.36 11.09
CA TYR A 60 -15.90 -21.15 12.02
C TYR A 60 -15.49 -20.36 13.26
N ILE A 61 -14.33 -20.64 13.85
CA ILE A 61 -13.81 -19.90 15.02
C ILE A 61 -13.54 -18.45 14.65
N ASP A 62 -12.95 -18.18 13.50
CA ASP A 62 -12.72 -16.82 13.01
C ASP A 62 -14.05 -16.10 12.76
N ARG A 63 -15.06 -16.79 12.22
CA ARG A 63 -16.39 -16.23 12.04
C ARG A 63 -17.09 -15.94 13.37
N VAL A 64 -16.96 -16.82 14.35
CA VAL A 64 -17.51 -16.61 15.70
C VAL A 64 -16.82 -15.42 16.37
N ARG A 65 -15.49 -15.30 16.27
CA ARG A 65 -14.75 -14.14 16.79
C ARG A 65 -15.16 -12.83 16.12
N GLN A 66 -15.37 -12.84 14.80
CA GLN A 66 -15.91 -11.68 14.08
C GLN A 66 -17.31 -11.32 14.58
N LEU A 67 -18.20 -12.31 14.71
CA LEU A 67 -19.56 -12.08 15.21
C LEU A 67 -19.57 -11.60 16.66
N GLU A 68 -18.71 -12.13 17.52
CA GLU A 68 -18.55 -11.66 18.91
C GLU A 68 -18.05 -10.22 18.96
N ALA A 69 -17.08 -9.87 18.11
CA ALA A 69 -16.57 -8.50 17.99
C ALA A 69 -17.67 -7.54 17.47
N GLU A 70 -18.42 -7.95 16.45
CA GLU A 70 -19.55 -7.19 15.92
C GLU A 70 -20.66 -7.03 16.96
N ASN A 71 -21.00 -8.09 17.70
CA ASN A 71 -22.05 -8.06 18.70
C ASN A 71 -21.64 -7.20 19.91
N SER A 72 -20.36 -7.25 20.31
CA SER A 72 -19.78 -6.32 21.29
C SER A 72 -19.88 -4.87 20.81
N ARG A 73 -19.51 -4.59 19.55
CA ARG A 73 -19.62 -3.25 18.95
C ARG A 73 -21.07 -2.75 18.93
N LEU A 74 -22.00 -3.59 18.48
CA LEU A 74 -23.43 -3.26 18.44
C LEU A 74 -23.98 -3.01 19.84
N THR A 75 -23.55 -3.79 20.83
CA THR A 75 -23.95 -3.58 22.24
C THR A 75 -23.49 -2.23 22.77
N VAL A 76 -22.27 -1.79 22.42
CA VAL A 76 -21.79 -0.44 22.78
C VAL A 76 -22.60 0.63 22.07
N GLN A 77 -22.85 0.48 20.76
CA GLN A 77 -23.65 1.43 19.99
C GLN A 77 -25.07 1.58 20.53
N ILE A 78 -25.73 0.47 20.92
CA ILE A 78 -27.06 0.52 21.53
C ILE A 78 -27.03 1.31 22.84
N LYS A 79 -26.04 1.06 23.71
CA LYS A 79 -25.88 1.81 24.96
C LYS A 79 -25.64 3.30 24.72
N ASP A 80 -24.82 3.64 23.72
CA ASP A 80 -24.54 5.03 23.37
C ASP A 80 -25.80 5.73 22.85
N ILE A 81 -26.57 5.07 21.98
CA ILE A 81 -27.87 5.59 21.49
C ILE A 81 -28.84 5.77 22.65
N GLU A 82 -28.97 4.80 23.55
CA GLU A 82 -29.83 4.93 24.73
C GLU A 82 -29.44 6.11 25.62
N ILE A 83 -28.13 6.36 25.80
CA ILE A 83 -27.63 7.50 26.57
C ILE A 83 -27.97 8.81 25.86
N ILE A 84 -27.77 8.88 24.54
CA ILE A 84 -28.08 10.06 23.74
C ILE A 84 -29.58 10.35 23.79
N GLU A 85 -30.43 9.35 23.54
CA GLU A 85 -31.88 9.53 23.60
C GLU A 85 -32.36 9.96 24.99
N LYS A 86 -31.81 9.40 26.07
CA LYS A 86 -32.14 9.83 27.44
C LYS A 86 -31.73 11.28 27.69
N LYS A 87 -30.54 11.67 27.22
CA LYS A 87 -30.08 13.07 27.31
C LYS A 87 -30.96 14.01 26.50
N GLU A 88 -31.37 13.63 25.29
CA GLU A 88 -32.26 14.43 24.45
C GLU A 88 -33.66 14.56 25.06
N ARG A 89 -34.24 13.47 25.58
CA ARG A 89 -35.51 13.50 26.32
C ARG A 89 -35.43 14.41 27.53
N ASN A 90 -34.36 14.34 28.32
CA ASN A 90 -34.17 15.20 29.48
C ASN A 90 -33.96 16.66 29.08
N ASN A 91 -33.11 16.94 28.08
CA ASN A 91 -32.90 18.29 27.55
C ASN A 91 -34.19 18.92 27.02
N LEU A 92 -35.06 18.11 26.39
CA LEU A 92 -36.35 18.58 25.91
C LEU A 92 -37.30 18.86 27.08
N ALA A 93 -37.32 17.99 28.11
CA ALA A 93 -38.09 18.22 29.33
C ALA A 93 -37.64 19.50 30.05
N ASP A 94 -36.33 19.73 30.20
CA ASP A 94 -35.76 20.92 30.83
C ASP A 94 -36.14 22.20 30.07
N ARG A 95 -36.13 22.16 28.73
CA ARG A 95 -36.58 23.30 27.90
C ARG A 95 -38.05 23.59 28.10
N PHE A 96 -38.91 22.57 28.10
CA PHE A 96 -40.33 22.76 28.35
C PHE A 96 -40.60 23.23 29.79
N GLU A 97 -39.83 22.76 30.77
CA GLU A 97 -39.95 23.21 32.15
C GLU A 97 -39.53 24.68 32.31
N ALA A 98 -38.43 25.09 31.67
CA ALA A 98 -38.00 26.48 31.61
C ALA A 98 -39.03 27.38 30.92
N GLU A 99 -39.63 26.92 29.82
CA GLU A 99 -40.69 27.68 29.13
C GLU A 99 -41.94 27.79 29.99
N ARG A 100 -42.37 26.72 30.68
CA ARG A 100 -43.47 26.76 31.65
C ARG A 100 -43.18 27.70 32.81
N ALA A 101 -41.95 27.73 33.33
CA ALA A 101 -41.55 28.66 34.37
C ALA A 101 -41.61 30.11 33.90
N ARG A 102 -41.09 30.39 32.70
CA ARG A 102 -41.16 31.72 32.07
C ARG A 102 -42.60 32.18 31.84
N LEU A 103 -43.47 31.30 31.36
CA LEU A 103 -44.88 31.62 31.16
C LEU A 103 -45.61 31.88 32.48
N ARG A 104 -45.29 31.13 33.54
CA ARG A 104 -45.82 31.40 34.89
C ARG A 104 -45.37 32.76 35.41
N GLN A 105 -44.09 33.08 35.28
CA GLN A 105 -43.56 34.38 35.68
C GLN A 105 -44.23 35.52 34.91
N ALA A 106 -44.37 35.40 33.58
CA ALA A 106 -45.06 36.41 32.78
C ALA A 106 -46.53 36.60 33.20
N LEU A 107 -47.19 35.53 33.61
CA LEU A 107 -48.57 35.57 34.10
C LEU A 107 -48.66 36.22 35.49
N ASP A 108 -47.70 35.96 36.38
CA ASP A 108 -47.62 36.62 37.68
C ASP A 108 -47.27 38.11 37.55
N ASP A 109 -46.35 38.47 36.65
CA ASP A 109 -46.04 39.87 36.32
C ASP A 109 -47.28 40.60 35.76
N ALA A 110 -48.03 39.94 34.87
CA ALA A 110 -49.27 40.49 34.33
C ALA A 110 -50.34 40.67 35.41
N ARG A 111 -50.44 39.73 36.36
CA ARG A 111 -51.33 39.86 37.53
C ARG A 111 -50.91 41.00 38.44
N GLU A 112 -49.61 41.19 38.66
CA GLU A 112 -49.09 42.30 39.45
C GLU A 112 -49.39 43.64 38.78
N GLN A 113 -49.21 43.75 37.46
CA GLN A 113 -49.58 44.94 36.69
C GLN A 113 -51.09 45.19 36.75
N ALA A 114 -51.92 44.16 36.59
CA ALA A 114 -53.37 44.29 36.70
C ALA A 114 -53.79 44.77 38.10
N ALA A 115 -53.14 44.27 39.16
CA ALA A 115 -53.38 44.73 40.53
C ALA A 115 -52.97 46.20 40.72
N LYS A 116 -51.82 46.62 40.17
CA LYS A 116 -51.38 48.03 40.19
C LYS A 116 -52.39 48.94 39.52
N TYR A 117 -52.82 48.61 38.30
CA TYR A 117 -53.82 49.41 37.58
C TYR A 117 -55.18 49.42 38.28
N ALA A 118 -55.56 48.33 38.97
CA ALA A 118 -56.78 48.33 39.77
C ALA A 118 -56.69 49.33 40.93
N VAL A 119 -55.57 49.35 41.66
CA VAL A 119 -55.34 50.32 42.75
C VAL A 119 -55.31 51.76 42.23
N GLU A 120 -54.64 52.02 41.10
CA GLU A 120 -54.61 53.34 40.47
C GLU A 120 -56.01 53.80 40.05
N ARG A 121 -56.82 52.90 39.48
CA ARG A 121 -58.21 53.17 39.14
C ARG A 121 -59.02 53.54 40.38
N ASP A 122 -58.91 52.76 41.45
CA ASP A 122 -59.68 52.99 42.67
C ASP A 122 -59.25 54.30 43.35
N SER A 123 -57.97 54.64 43.33
CA SER A 123 -57.45 55.94 43.77
C SER A 123 -58.01 57.10 42.94
N ALA A 124 -58.05 56.96 41.60
CA ALA A 124 -58.59 57.98 40.71
C ALA A 124 -60.09 58.17 40.93
N ILE A 125 -60.86 57.09 41.14
CA ILE A 125 -62.28 57.13 41.48
C ILE A 125 -62.49 57.90 42.79
N ALA A 126 -61.72 57.60 43.83
CA ALA A 126 -61.81 58.30 45.11
C ALA A 126 -61.51 59.81 44.98
N ASP A 127 -60.52 60.19 44.16
CA ASP A 127 -60.22 61.59 43.87
C ASP A 127 -61.35 62.27 43.08
N HIS A 128 -61.95 61.59 42.11
CA HIS A 128 -63.11 62.07 41.38
C HIS A 128 -64.31 62.32 42.30
N GLU A 129 -64.62 61.40 43.20
CA GLU A 129 -65.69 61.57 44.19
C GLU A 129 -65.42 62.75 45.12
N ARG A 130 -64.16 62.92 45.57
CA ARG A 130 -63.74 64.05 46.41
C ARG A 130 -63.91 65.39 45.67
N LEU A 131 -63.51 65.46 44.41
CA LEU A 131 -63.66 66.66 43.59
C LEU A 131 -65.13 66.96 43.29
N ALA A 132 -65.93 65.95 42.95
CA ALA A 132 -67.37 66.09 42.76
C ALA A 132 -68.06 66.64 44.03
N GLY A 133 -67.65 66.16 45.22
CA GLY A 133 -68.12 66.69 46.50
C GLY A 133 -67.75 68.17 46.72
N LYS A 134 -66.57 68.62 46.29
CA LYS A 134 -66.16 70.04 46.33
C LYS A 134 -66.97 70.88 45.36
N VAL A 135 -67.16 70.42 44.13
CA VAL A 135 -67.99 71.09 43.10
C VAL A 135 -69.41 71.27 43.62
N GLY A 136 -70.03 70.21 44.16
CA GLY A 136 -71.38 70.31 44.73
C GLY A 136 -71.50 71.24 45.94
N LYS A 137 -70.41 71.48 46.71
CA LYS A 137 -70.38 72.52 47.75
C LYS A 137 -70.37 73.91 47.12
N LEU A 138 -69.47 74.14 46.16
CA LEU A 138 -69.35 75.42 45.45
C LEU A 138 -70.64 75.78 44.71
N GLU A 139 -71.31 74.82 44.06
CA GLU A 139 -72.60 75.04 43.41
C GLU A 139 -73.70 75.46 44.39
N ARG A 140 -73.73 74.87 45.59
CA ARG A 140 -74.66 75.27 46.65
C ARG A 140 -74.38 76.69 47.14
N ASP A 141 -73.12 77.03 47.32
CA ASP A 141 -72.74 78.36 47.77
C ASP A 141 -73.01 79.41 46.69
N LEU A 142 -72.73 79.10 45.42
CA LEU A 142 -73.09 79.93 44.26
C LEU A 142 -74.61 80.17 44.20
N LYS A 143 -75.44 79.14 44.37
CA LYS A 143 -76.91 79.29 44.42
C LYS A 143 -77.37 80.20 45.57
N LYS A 144 -76.72 80.10 46.74
CA LYS A 144 -77.01 81.02 47.86
C LYS A 144 -76.66 82.47 47.51
N PHE A 145 -75.48 82.70 46.94
CA PHE A 145 -75.06 84.05 46.49
C PHE A 145 -75.99 84.61 45.42
N PHE A 146 -76.42 83.77 44.45
CA PHE A 146 -77.40 84.17 43.44
C PHE A 146 -78.75 84.56 44.04
N LYS A 147 -79.25 83.82 45.05
CA LYS A 147 -80.49 84.16 45.75
C LYS A 147 -80.38 85.51 46.46
N VAL A 148 -79.30 85.74 47.20
CA VAL A 148 -79.02 87.03 47.86
C VAL A 148 -78.95 88.18 46.85
N SER A 149 -78.37 87.94 45.67
CA SER A 149 -78.30 88.95 44.60
C SER A 149 -79.67 89.30 44.02
N ILE A 150 -80.57 88.32 43.88
CA ILE A 150 -81.95 88.53 43.42
C ILE A 150 -82.75 89.32 44.46
N ASP A 151 -82.62 88.95 45.74
CA ASP A 151 -83.29 89.65 46.85
C ASP A 151 -82.80 91.11 46.94
N LEU A 152 -81.51 91.35 46.70
CA LEU A 152 -80.94 92.70 46.67
C LEU A 152 -81.41 93.52 45.45
N LYS A 153 -81.56 92.89 44.27
CA LYS A 153 -82.11 93.55 43.07
C LYS A 153 -83.59 93.89 43.21
N GLN A 154 -84.40 93.01 43.82
CA GLN A 154 -85.82 93.31 44.08
C GLN A 154 -86.02 94.46 45.09
N SER A 155 -85.08 94.66 46.02
CA SER A 155 -85.10 95.81 46.92
C SER A 155 -84.67 97.14 46.26
N PHE A 156 -83.97 97.07 45.12
CA PHE A 156 -83.46 98.24 44.41
C PHE A 156 -84.48 98.80 43.41
N ASP A 157 -85.32 97.96 42.80
CA ASP A 157 -86.38 98.38 41.87
C ASP A 157 -87.59 99.06 42.56
N GLY A 158 -87.67 99.04 43.89
CA GLY A 158 -88.73 99.71 44.66
C GLY A 158 -88.47 101.20 44.99
N ALA A 159 -87.29 101.75 44.67
CA ALA A 159 -86.83 103.03 45.21
C ALA A 159 -86.42 104.09 44.16
N VAL A 160 -86.87 103.97 42.90
CA VAL A 160 -86.47 104.91 41.83
C VAL A 160 -87.69 105.59 41.21
N VAL A 161 -88.29 106.52 41.96
CA VAL A 161 -89.09 107.63 41.39
C VAL A 161 -88.80 108.90 42.20
N SER A 162 -87.84 109.71 41.74
CA SER A 162 -87.81 111.19 41.80
C SER A 162 -86.42 111.75 41.50
N GLY A 163 -86.32 112.74 40.58
CA GLY A 163 -85.23 113.73 40.57
C GLY A 163 -84.50 114.02 39.25
N ASP A 164 -85.21 114.40 38.18
CA ASP A 164 -84.71 114.46 36.79
C ASP A 164 -83.70 115.55 36.38
N GLU A 165 -83.02 116.25 37.30
CA GLU A 165 -81.97 117.21 36.92
C GLU A 165 -80.61 116.94 37.58
N LEU A 166 -80.58 116.31 38.76
CA LEU A 166 -79.38 115.65 39.30
C LEU A 166 -79.09 114.32 38.57
N ASN A 167 -80.12 113.71 37.99
CA ASN A 167 -80.01 112.47 37.23
C ASN A 167 -79.13 112.63 35.99
N ASN A 168 -79.21 113.75 35.25
CA ASN A 168 -78.41 113.91 34.03
C ASN A 168 -76.91 114.09 34.33
N ALA A 169 -76.56 114.84 35.37
CA ALA A 169 -75.17 114.98 35.83
C ALA A 169 -74.63 113.67 36.42
N ARG A 170 -75.45 112.95 37.20
CA ARG A 170 -75.12 111.63 37.74
C ARG A 170 -74.95 110.59 36.63
N LEU A 171 -75.81 110.60 35.62
CA LEU A 171 -75.73 109.73 34.44
C LEU A 171 -74.49 110.03 33.60
N ARG A 172 -74.10 111.31 33.44
CA ARG A 172 -72.83 111.69 32.78
C ARG A 172 -71.60 111.24 33.57
N MET A 173 -71.60 111.42 34.89
CA MET A 173 -70.53 110.89 35.75
C MET A 173 -70.48 109.36 35.73
N GLN A 174 -71.64 108.69 35.69
CA GLN A 174 -71.73 107.24 35.54
C GLN A 174 -71.25 106.78 34.17
N LEU A 175 -71.56 107.50 33.08
CA LEU A 175 -71.03 107.20 31.75
C LEU A 175 -69.52 107.36 31.69
N ALA A 176 -68.98 108.45 32.27
CA ALA A 176 -67.53 108.65 32.35
C ALA A 176 -66.85 107.57 33.22
N ALA A 177 -67.48 107.16 34.33
CA ALA A 177 -66.98 106.07 35.16
C ALA A 177 -67.05 104.71 34.43
N LEU A 178 -68.10 104.44 33.67
CA LEU A 178 -68.23 103.24 32.86
C LEU A 178 -67.25 103.22 31.69
N GLN A 179 -66.97 104.37 31.06
CA GLN A 179 -65.93 104.50 30.05
C GLN A 179 -64.55 104.23 30.64
N LYS A 180 -64.22 104.82 31.79
CA LYS A 180 -62.97 104.54 32.49
C LYS A 180 -62.85 103.07 32.89
N ASN A 181 -63.92 102.47 33.42
CA ASN A 181 -63.92 101.05 33.76
C ASN A 181 -63.75 100.17 32.51
N LEU A 182 -64.33 100.55 31.37
CA LEU A 182 -64.14 99.84 30.10
C LEU A 182 -62.69 99.96 29.60
N GLU A 183 -62.08 101.14 29.74
CA GLU A 183 -60.66 101.36 29.43
C GLU A 183 -59.76 100.53 30.35
N ASP A 184 -59.98 100.55 31.67
CA ASP A 184 -59.25 99.75 32.66
C ASP A 184 -59.42 98.23 32.38
N GLU A 185 -60.63 97.79 32.06
CA GLU A 185 -60.90 96.41 31.64
C GLU A 185 -60.20 96.06 30.31
N SER A 186 -60.11 97.01 29.37
CA SER A 186 -59.40 96.78 28.10
C SER A 186 -57.89 96.60 28.31
N VAL A 187 -57.30 97.35 29.24
CA VAL A 187 -55.88 97.22 29.64
C VAL A 187 -55.65 95.88 30.35
N LEU A 188 -56.54 95.49 31.27
CA LEU A 188 -56.46 94.19 31.94
C LEU A 188 -56.63 93.02 30.96
N ARG A 189 -57.52 93.13 29.97
CA ARG A 189 -57.66 92.15 28.89
C ARG A 189 -56.41 92.08 28.02
N ALA A 190 -55.81 93.22 27.68
CA ALA A 190 -54.55 93.26 26.93
C ALA A 190 -53.42 92.59 27.70
N ALA A 191 -53.26 92.89 29.00
CA ALA A 191 -52.27 92.26 29.86
C ALA A 191 -52.49 90.73 30.01
N ALA A 192 -53.74 90.30 30.16
CA ALA A 192 -54.10 88.88 30.19
C ALA A 192 -53.77 88.18 28.85
N ASN A 193 -54.06 88.82 27.72
CA ASN A 193 -53.72 88.30 26.39
C ASN A 193 -52.21 88.18 26.19
N SER A 194 -51.42 89.18 26.59
CA SER A 194 -49.96 89.09 26.55
C SER A 194 -49.42 87.96 27.43
N LYS A 195 -50.02 87.72 28.60
CA LYS A 195 -49.67 86.59 29.46
C LYS A 195 -50.05 85.24 28.83
N ILE A 196 -51.19 85.15 28.17
CA ILE A 196 -51.59 83.96 27.41
C ILE A 196 -50.59 83.71 26.28
N GLN A 197 -50.20 84.74 25.53
CA GLN A 197 -49.20 84.65 24.45
C GLN A 197 -47.85 84.15 24.98
N ALA A 198 -47.33 84.75 26.07
CA ALA A 198 -46.09 84.30 26.70
C ALA A 198 -46.18 82.81 27.13
N LEU A 199 -47.29 82.41 27.78
CA LEU A 199 -47.48 81.01 28.18
C LEU A 199 -47.61 80.07 26.97
N THR A 200 -48.20 80.51 25.86
CA THR A 200 -48.25 79.69 24.64
C THR A 200 -46.88 79.51 24.01
N GLU A 201 -46.06 80.57 23.97
CA GLU A 201 -44.68 80.50 23.48
C GLU A 201 -43.81 79.59 24.36
N ASP A 202 -43.95 79.70 25.69
CA ASP A 202 -43.27 78.81 26.63
C ASP A 202 -43.68 77.34 26.44
N LEU A 203 -44.98 77.07 26.26
CA LEU A 203 -45.46 75.71 25.98
C LEU A 203 -44.95 75.20 24.63
N GLU A 204 -44.87 76.04 23.61
CA GLU A 204 -44.30 75.68 22.31
C GLU A 204 -42.80 75.41 22.39
N PHE A 205 -42.06 76.23 23.14
CA PHE A 205 -40.65 76.02 23.41
C PHE A 205 -40.42 74.70 24.13
N LEU A 206 -41.17 74.42 25.21
CA LEU A 206 -41.06 73.18 25.97
C LEU A 206 -41.41 71.97 25.10
N LYS A 207 -42.45 72.07 24.24
CA LYS A 207 -42.78 71.02 23.26
C LYS A 207 -41.65 70.79 22.26
N LYS A 208 -41.00 71.84 21.75
CA LYS A 208 -39.84 71.70 20.84
C LYS A 208 -38.66 71.05 21.54
N GLN A 209 -38.36 71.45 22.78
CA GLN A 209 -37.30 70.85 23.58
C GLN A 209 -37.55 69.36 23.85
N HIS A 210 -38.77 68.99 24.24
CA HIS A 210 -39.12 67.58 24.44
C HIS A 210 -39.05 66.76 23.15
N LYS A 211 -39.49 67.31 22.01
CA LYS A 211 -39.35 66.65 20.70
C LYS A 211 -37.88 66.39 20.36
N SER A 212 -37.04 67.41 20.51
CA SER A 212 -35.60 67.30 20.29
C SER A 212 -34.95 66.27 21.22
N ALA A 213 -35.28 66.28 22.52
CA ALA A 213 -34.78 65.28 23.47
C ALA A 213 -35.24 63.85 23.11
N LEU A 214 -36.48 63.68 22.65
CA LEU A 214 -36.98 62.38 22.17
C LEU A 214 -36.26 61.92 20.91
N GLU A 215 -35.95 62.83 19.98
CA GLU A 215 -35.16 62.54 18.77
C GLU A 215 -33.74 62.14 19.13
N GLU A 216 -33.09 62.81 20.08
CA GLU A 216 -31.77 62.42 20.58
C GLU A 216 -31.77 61.03 21.22
N VAL A 217 -32.77 60.72 22.05
CA VAL A 217 -32.90 59.38 22.66
C VAL A 217 -33.15 58.32 21.59
N ARG A 218 -34.00 58.60 20.60
CA ARG A 218 -34.23 57.70 19.46
C ARG A 218 -32.97 57.48 18.64
N HIS A 219 -32.21 58.54 18.39
CA HIS A 219 -30.95 58.46 17.65
C HIS A 219 -29.91 57.64 18.40
N LYS A 220 -29.74 57.86 19.72
CA LYS A 220 -28.86 57.06 20.58
C LYS A 220 -29.25 55.58 20.54
N ARG A 221 -30.53 55.26 20.74
CA ARG A 221 -31.03 53.87 20.65
C ARG A 221 -30.79 53.26 19.28
N GLN A 222 -30.97 54.02 18.19
CA GLN A 222 -30.70 53.53 16.84
C GLN A 222 -29.22 53.21 16.65
N VAL A 223 -28.33 54.09 17.11
CA VAL A 223 -26.87 53.86 17.07
C VAL A 223 -26.50 52.64 17.91
N ASP A 224 -27.01 52.53 19.14
CA ASP A 224 -26.77 51.37 20.02
C ASP A 224 -27.25 50.06 19.39
N MET A 225 -28.42 50.06 18.74
CA MET A 225 -28.90 48.88 18.00
C MET A 225 -28.02 48.52 16.82
N THR A 226 -27.56 49.50 16.04
CA THR A 226 -26.67 49.22 14.91
C THR A 226 -25.27 48.78 15.36
N THR A 227 -24.74 49.33 16.45
CA THR A 227 -23.43 48.96 16.98
C THR A 227 -23.46 47.58 17.61
N TYR A 228 -24.50 47.25 18.39
CA TYR A 228 -24.69 45.90 18.92
C TYR A 228 -24.87 44.86 17.81
N ALA A 229 -25.65 45.16 16.77
CA ALA A 229 -25.80 44.28 15.62
C ALA A 229 -24.47 44.06 14.88
N LYS A 230 -23.65 45.10 14.73
CA LYS A 230 -22.30 44.99 14.15
C LYS A 230 -21.37 44.17 15.04
N GLN A 231 -21.32 44.43 16.34
CA GLN A 231 -20.50 43.65 17.29
C GLN A 231 -20.85 42.17 17.24
N ILE A 232 -22.14 41.83 17.27
CA ILE A 232 -22.60 40.44 17.11
C ILE A 232 -22.11 39.84 15.79
N ASN A 233 -22.28 40.57 14.68
CA ASN A 233 -21.85 40.08 13.37
C ASN A 233 -20.33 39.89 13.32
N ASP A 234 -19.56 40.81 13.89
CA ASP A 234 -18.09 40.74 13.93
C ASP A 234 -17.62 39.56 14.81
N GLU A 235 -18.29 39.31 15.94
CA GLU A 235 -18.02 38.13 16.77
C GLU A 235 -18.34 36.82 16.03
N TYR A 236 -19.45 36.75 15.29
CA TYR A 236 -19.78 35.58 14.47
C TYR A 236 -18.75 35.39 13.35
N GLN A 237 -18.34 36.47 12.68
CA GLN A 237 -17.32 36.42 11.65
C GLN A 237 -15.97 35.98 12.22
N SER A 238 -15.56 36.49 13.38
CA SER A 238 -14.32 36.07 14.06
C SER A 238 -14.38 34.58 14.43
N LYS A 239 -15.47 34.11 15.05
CA LYS A 239 -15.62 32.69 15.40
C LYS A 239 -15.60 31.79 14.15
N LEU A 240 -16.22 32.22 13.06
CA LEU A 240 -16.19 31.49 11.79
C LEU A 240 -14.78 31.47 11.19
N GLN A 241 -14.06 32.58 11.23
CA GLN A 241 -12.68 32.66 10.76
C GLN A 241 -11.76 31.76 11.60
N ASP A 242 -11.92 31.74 12.92
CA ASP A 242 -11.15 30.87 13.83
C ASP A 242 -11.41 29.39 13.52
N GLN A 243 -12.68 29.00 13.33
CA GLN A 243 -13.02 27.62 12.94
C GLN A 243 -12.44 27.24 11.57
N LEU A 244 -12.48 28.14 10.59
CA LEU A 244 -11.88 27.91 9.28
C LEU A 244 -10.35 27.83 9.37
N ALA A 245 -9.73 28.66 10.19
CA ALA A 245 -8.28 28.62 10.44
C ALA A 245 -7.87 27.32 11.13
N GLU A 246 -8.63 26.87 12.12
CA GLU A 246 -8.40 25.59 12.80
C GLU A 246 -8.56 24.41 11.85
N MET A 247 -9.60 24.41 11.00
CA MET A 247 -9.79 23.38 9.97
C MET A 247 -8.63 23.36 8.97
N ARG A 248 -8.18 24.53 8.50
CA ARG A 248 -7.00 24.64 7.62
C ARG A 248 -5.75 24.13 8.31
N ALA A 249 -5.53 24.48 9.57
CA ALA A 249 -4.39 24.02 10.36
C ALA A 249 -4.40 22.50 10.54
N ARG A 250 -5.58 21.90 10.83
CA ARG A 250 -5.74 20.44 10.91
C ARG A 250 -5.44 19.75 9.59
N PHE A 251 -5.94 20.27 8.46
CA PHE A 251 -5.64 19.71 7.15
C PHE A 251 -4.17 19.87 6.77
N GLN A 252 -3.56 21.01 7.08
CA GLN A 252 -2.13 21.22 6.84
C GLN A 252 -1.27 20.29 7.71
N ALA A 253 -1.65 20.09 8.97
CA ALA A 253 -1.00 19.14 9.86
C ALA A 253 -1.11 17.70 9.33
N GLN A 254 -2.30 17.27 8.90
CA GLN A 254 -2.52 15.96 8.28
C GLN A 254 -1.71 15.80 6.99
N LEU A 255 -1.67 16.80 6.13
CA LEU A 255 -0.85 16.79 4.91
C LEU A 255 0.64 16.72 5.25
N SER A 256 1.11 17.47 6.25
CA SER A 256 2.51 17.42 6.68
C SER A 256 2.88 16.07 7.29
N ALA A 257 1.98 15.46 8.09
CA ALA A 257 2.18 14.14 8.65
C ALA A 257 2.17 13.06 7.57
N SER A 258 1.26 13.16 6.59
CA SER A 258 1.22 12.27 5.44
C SER A 258 2.49 12.40 4.58
N LYS A 259 2.95 13.63 4.30
CA LYS A 259 4.22 13.87 3.59
C LYS A 259 5.41 13.31 4.36
N ALA A 260 5.49 13.54 5.67
CA ALA A 260 6.57 13.00 6.50
C ALA A 260 6.56 11.46 6.51
N ALA A 261 5.39 10.83 6.61
CA ALA A 261 5.27 9.38 6.54
C ALA A 261 5.67 8.84 5.15
N PHE A 262 5.31 9.54 4.08
CA PHE A 262 5.78 9.19 2.73
C PHE A 262 7.30 9.32 2.63
N GLU A 263 7.89 10.44 3.06
CA GLU A 263 9.34 10.66 3.07
C GLU A 263 10.07 9.61 3.91
N GLU A 264 9.54 9.22 5.07
CA GLU A 264 10.10 8.14 5.90
C GLU A 264 10.04 6.80 5.16
N SER A 265 8.92 6.48 4.51
CA SER A 265 8.81 5.27 3.70
C SER A 265 9.78 5.25 2.52
N TYR A 266 10.02 6.40 1.87
CA TYR A 266 11.00 6.53 0.79
C TYR A 266 12.43 6.43 1.31
N LYS A 267 12.74 7.05 2.45
CA LYS A 267 14.02 6.90 3.14
C LYS A 267 14.28 5.44 3.52
N ASN A 268 13.28 4.74 4.04
CA ASN A 268 13.40 3.31 4.36
C ASN A 268 13.65 2.48 3.10
N LYS A 269 12.90 2.70 2.01
CA LYS A 269 13.17 2.02 0.72
C LYS A 269 14.57 2.31 0.18
N LEU A 270 15.06 3.54 0.30
CA LEU A 270 16.42 3.91 -0.11
C LEU A 270 17.48 3.24 0.79
N ASN A 271 17.25 3.20 2.10
CA ASN A 271 18.12 2.50 3.03
C ASN A 271 18.14 1.00 2.75
N ASP A 272 16.99 0.37 2.52
CA ASP A 272 16.93 -1.06 2.16
C ASP A 272 17.62 -1.34 0.82
N ALA A 273 17.47 -0.44 -0.18
CA ALA A 273 18.18 -0.57 -1.45
C ALA A 273 19.69 -0.41 -1.27
N ARG A 274 20.11 0.51 -0.41
CA ARG A 274 21.51 0.72 -0.04
C ARG A 274 22.08 -0.48 0.71
N GLU A 275 21.36 -1.02 1.68
CA GLU A 275 21.77 -2.20 2.45
C GLU A 275 21.85 -3.44 1.55
N ARG A 276 20.91 -3.62 0.61
CA ARG A 276 21.03 -4.69 -0.42
C ARG A 276 22.26 -4.49 -1.32
N ALA A 277 22.56 -3.26 -1.71
CA ALA A 277 23.74 -2.96 -2.51
C ALA A 277 25.04 -3.19 -1.72
N GLU A 278 25.10 -2.78 -0.45
CA GLU A 278 26.22 -3.03 0.46
C GLU A 278 26.38 -4.55 0.70
N ALA A 279 25.29 -5.29 0.94
CA ALA A 279 25.32 -6.75 1.07
C ALA A 279 25.81 -7.45 -0.20
N ALA A 280 25.35 -7.01 -1.38
CA ALA A 280 25.83 -7.53 -2.67
C ALA A 280 27.31 -7.19 -2.91
N HIS A 281 27.76 -6.00 -2.50
CA HIS A 281 29.17 -5.63 -2.53
C HIS A 281 30.02 -6.49 -1.60
N ASP A 282 29.53 -6.76 -0.39
CA ASP A 282 30.19 -7.64 0.58
C ASP A 282 30.22 -9.09 0.08
N ASP A 283 29.15 -9.60 -0.52
CA ASP A 283 29.12 -10.90 -1.17
C ASP A 283 30.09 -10.97 -2.35
N ALA A 284 30.16 -9.92 -3.18
CA ALA A 284 31.14 -9.84 -4.26
C ALA A 284 32.58 -9.77 -3.71
N ALA A 285 32.81 -9.11 -2.58
CA ALA A 285 34.10 -9.12 -1.90
C ALA A 285 34.45 -10.52 -1.37
N ARG A 286 33.50 -11.21 -0.71
CA ARG A 286 33.65 -12.60 -0.26
C ARG A 286 33.95 -13.55 -1.42
N MET A 287 33.21 -13.42 -2.52
CA MET A 287 33.43 -14.24 -3.73
C MET A 287 34.78 -13.94 -4.37
N ARG A 288 35.24 -12.69 -4.41
CA ARG A 288 36.61 -12.35 -4.88
C ARG A 288 37.68 -13.00 -4.02
N VAL A 289 37.54 -12.99 -2.69
CA VAL A 289 38.48 -13.69 -1.80
C VAL A 289 38.45 -15.19 -2.06
N ARG A 290 37.26 -15.80 -2.20
CA ARG A 290 37.13 -17.23 -2.50
C ARG A 290 37.71 -17.61 -3.86
N ILE A 291 37.51 -16.77 -4.89
CA ILE A 291 38.16 -16.94 -6.20
C ILE A 291 39.67 -16.89 -6.04
N HIS A 292 40.20 -15.92 -5.30
CA HIS A 292 41.64 -15.82 -5.07
C HIS A 292 42.21 -17.04 -4.30
N GLU A 293 41.48 -17.56 -3.31
CA GLU A 293 41.84 -18.81 -2.63
C GLU A 293 41.82 -20.02 -3.58
N LEU A 294 40.80 -20.11 -4.44
CA LEU A 294 40.70 -21.16 -5.45
C LEU A 294 41.80 -21.04 -6.51
N GLU A 295 42.11 -19.85 -7.00
CA GLU A 295 43.23 -19.58 -7.91
C GLU A 295 44.56 -19.98 -7.26
N LYS A 296 44.77 -19.64 -5.99
CA LYS A 296 45.93 -20.08 -5.21
C LYS A 296 45.99 -21.61 -5.08
N SER A 297 44.86 -22.27 -4.87
CA SER A 297 44.79 -23.74 -4.89
C SER A 297 45.01 -24.31 -6.30
N GLY A 298 44.61 -23.59 -7.34
CA GLY A 298 44.86 -23.88 -8.75
C GLY A 298 46.34 -23.80 -9.10
N SER A 299 47.17 -23.06 -8.37
CA SER A 299 48.63 -23.16 -8.48
C SER A 299 49.17 -24.56 -8.14
N SER A 300 48.45 -25.34 -7.32
CA SER A 300 48.75 -26.78 -7.17
C SER A 300 48.51 -27.57 -8.46
N HIS A 301 47.64 -27.09 -9.35
CA HIS A 301 47.44 -27.66 -10.68
C HIS A 301 48.63 -27.37 -11.60
N ASP A 302 49.24 -26.19 -11.51
CA ASP A 302 50.49 -25.89 -12.25
C ASP A 302 51.63 -26.83 -11.84
N ALA A 303 51.70 -27.21 -10.56
CA ALA A 303 52.64 -28.23 -10.08
C ALA A 303 52.31 -29.63 -10.66
N ILE A 304 51.03 -29.98 -10.76
CA ILE A 304 50.58 -31.23 -11.41
C ILE A 304 50.92 -31.21 -12.91
N ASP A 305 50.74 -30.09 -13.60
CA ASP A 305 51.09 -29.96 -15.02
C ASP A 305 52.61 -29.96 -15.24
N GLY A 306 53.39 -29.43 -14.31
CA GLY A 306 54.85 -29.59 -14.29
C GLY A 306 55.26 -31.06 -14.23
N LEU A 307 54.69 -31.82 -13.30
CA LEU A 307 54.92 -33.27 -13.18
C LEU A 307 54.44 -34.04 -14.42
N ARG A 308 53.32 -33.64 -15.03
CA ARG A 308 52.83 -34.24 -16.29
C ARG A 308 53.79 -34.02 -17.44
N ARG A 309 54.39 -32.82 -17.57
CA ARG A 309 55.43 -32.54 -18.58
C ARG A 309 56.68 -33.37 -18.36
N GLU A 310 57.12 -33.52 -17.10
CA GLU A 310 58.27 -34.36 -16.76
C GLU A 310 58.02 -35.84 -17.10
N ILE A 311 56.83 -36.37 -16.78
CA ILE A 311 56.42 -37.73 -17.16
C ILE A 311 56.40 -37.90 -18.69
N ALA A 312 55.94 -36.90 -19.44
CA ALA A 312 55.93 -36.95 -20.90
C ALA A 312 57.36 -36.97 -21.48
N ALA A 313 58.25 -36.09 -21.00
CA ALA A 313 59.65 -36.06 -21.42
C ALA A 313 60.37 -37.40 -21.13
N LEU A 314 60.19 -37.95 -19.93
CA LEU A 314 60.75 -39.25 -19.57
C LEU A 314 60.22 -40.39 -20.46
N LYS A 315 58.95 -40.33 -20.88
CA LYS A 315 58.39 -41.32 -21.83
C LYS A 315 59.02 -41.19 -23.21
N ASP A 316 59.15 -39.96 -23.72
CA ASP A 316 59.77 -39.71 -25.03
C ASP A 316 61.24 -40.16 -25.05
N ASP A 317 61.98 -39.93 -23.97
CA ASP A 317 63.36 -40.41 -23.81
C ASP A 317 63.43 -41.95 -23.80
N MET A 318 62.51 -42.60 -23.09
CA MET A 318 62.42 -44.07 -23.06
C MET A 318 62.07 -44.65 -24.44
N ASP A 319 61.16 -44.01 -25.18
CA ASP A 319 60.81 -44.42 -26.53
C ASP A 319 61.95 -44.16 -27.54
N ALA A 320 62.69 -43.06 -27.40
CA ALA A 320 63.89 -42.81 -28.19
C ALA A 320 64.97 -43.87 -27.92
N ALA A 321 65.20 -44.23 -26.66
CA ALA A 321 66.11 -45.31 -26.29
C ALA A 321 65.66 -46.65 -26.91
N ARG A 322 64.36 -46.99 -26.82
CA ARG A 322 63.78 -48.18 -27.47
C ARG A 322 64.00 -48.20 -28.97
N ARG A 323 63.78 -47.08 -29.67
CA ARG A 323 64.05 -46.97 -31.12
C ARG A 323 65.53 -47.21 -31.43
N SER A 324 66.45 -46.62 -30.66
CA SER A 324 67.89 -46.82 -30.85
C SER A 324 68.32 -48.29 -30.65
N TYR A 325 67.73 -48.98 -29.68
CA TYR A 325 68.00 -50.40 -29.47
C TYR A 325 67.46 -51.25 -30.61
N GLN A 326 66.28 -50.90 -31.13
CA GLN A 326 65.68 -51.59 -32.26
C GLN A 326 66.52 -51.42 -33.53
N GLU A 327 66.94 -50.20 -33.88
CA GLU A 327 67.82 -49.95 -35.04
C GLU A 327 69.14 -50.73 -34.94
N ARG A 328 69.71 -50.82 -33.73
CA ARG A 328 70.91 -51.64 -33.50
C ARG A 328 70.65 -53.13 -33.65
N LEU A 329 69.43 -53.59 -33.35
CA LEU A 329 69.02 -54.98 -33.50
C LEU A 329 68.82 -55.31 -34.98
N ASP A 330 68.08 -54.46 -35.70
CA ASP A 330 67.85 -54.57 -37.14
C ASP A 330 69.18 -54.52 -37.92
N GLY A 331 70.12 -53.64 -37.51
CA GLY A 331 71.46 -53.60 -38.09
C GLY A 331 72.27 -54.89 -37.88
N LYS A 332 72.13 -55.55 -36.73
CA LYS A 332 72.73 -56.87 -36.50
C LYS A 332 72.04 -57.96 -37.32
N GLU A 333 70.72 -57.92 -37.46
CA GLU A 333 69.96 -58.85 -38.28
C GLU A 333 70.37 -58.76 -39.76
N LEU A 334 70.55 -57.54 -40.29
CA LEU A 334 71.06 -57.32 -41.64
C LEU A 334 72.47 -57.91 -41.82
N ARG A 335 73.36 -57.74 -40.83
CA ARG A 335 74.71 -58.32 -40.89
C ARG A 335 74.68 -59.85 -40.86
N ILE A 336 73.80 -60.45 -40.06
CA ILE A 336 73.57 -61.90 -40.05
C ILE A 336 73.05 -62.36 -41.42
N ALA A 337 72.11 -61.64 -42.02
CA ALA A 337 71.59 -61.96 -43.34
C ALA A 337 72.66 -61.85 -44.44
N GLU A 338 73.57 -60.88 -44.34
CA GLU A 338 74.71 -60.74 -45.26
C GLU A 338 75.71 -61.90 -45.10
N LEU A 339 76.10 -62.24 -43.87
CA LEU A 339 76.98 -63.38 -43.60
C LEU A 339 76.35 -64.70 -44.07
N ASN A 340 75.05 -64.88 -43.89
CA ASN A 340 74.34 -66.05 -44.39
C ASN A 340 74.35 -66.11 -45.92
N ARG A 341 74.21 -64.97 -46.63
CA ARG A 341 74.36 -64.93 -48.09
C ARG A 341 75.77 -65.28 -48.53
N GLU A 342 76.80 -64.81 -47.82
CA GLU A 342 78.18 -65.13 -48.14
C GLU A 342 78.48 -66.62 -47.90
N ILE A 343 77.97 -67.20 -46.80
CA ILE A 343 78.05 -68.65 -46.56
C ILE A 343 77.35 -69.41 -47.70
N GLN A 344 76.17 -68.96 -48.13
CA GLN A 344 75.46 -69.58 -49.24
C GLN A 344 76.26 -69.50 -50.54
N ARG A 345 76.87 -68.34 -50.83
CA ARG A 345 77.74 -68.15 -52.00
C ARG A 345 78.94 -69.09 -51.97
N MET A 346 79.61 -69.21 -50.82
CA MET A 346 80.72 -70.16 -50.63
C MET A 346 80.24 -71.62 -50.80
N MET A 347 79.06 -71.96 -50.30
CA MET A 347 78.47 -73.30 -50.48
C MET A 347 78.19 -73.62 -51.95
N ASP A 348 77.70 -72.64 -52.71
CA ASP A 348 77.47 -72.77 -54.15
C ASP A 348 78.81 -72.93 -54.91
N GLU A 349 79.84 -72.14 -54.58
CA GLU A 349 81.19 -72.30 -55.16
C GLU A 349 81.82 -73.67 -54.83
N PHE A 350 81.61 -74.19 -53.61
CA PHE A 350 82.04 -75.54 -53.26
C PHE A 350 81.27 -76.61 -54.05
N HIS A 351 79.98 -76.40 -54.34
CA HIS A 351 79.20 -77.30 -55.17
C HIS A 351 79.68 -77.29 -56.62
N ASP A 352 79.94 -76.11 -57.20
CA ASP A 352 80.52 -75.99 -58.54
C ASP A 352 81.89 -76.68 -58.64
N LEU A 353 82.74 -76.54 -57.62
CA LEU A 353 84.04 -77.22 -57.58
C LEU A 353 83.87 -78.74 -57.43
N LEU A 354 82.88 -79.20 -56.65
CA LEU A 354 82.54 -80.60 -56.56
C LEU A 354 82.05 -81.15 -57.90
N ASP A 355 81.25 -80.39 -58.65
CA ASP A 355 80.79 -80.76 -59.98
C ASP A 355 81.95 -80.84 -60.98
N VAL A 356 82.89 -79.88 -60.96
CA VAL A 356 84.13 -79.97 -61.75
C VAL A 356 84.96 -81.19 -61.34
N LYS A 357 85.02 -81.53 -60.04
CA LYS A 357 85.70 -82.74 -59.57
C LYS A 357 85.01 -84.01 -60.08
N ILE A 358 83.68 -84.08 -60.02
CA ILE A 358 82.91 -85.20 -60.57
C ILE A 358 83.17 -85.31 -62.08
N GLN A 359 83.23 -84.19 -62.81
CA GLN A 359 83.58 -84.19 -64.22
C GLN A 359 84.99 -84.73 -64.48
N LEU A 360 86.00 -84.26 -63.74
CA LEU A 360 87.36 -84.78 -63.86
C LEU A 360 87.46 -86.27 -63.49
N ASP A 361 86.71 -86.74 -62.50
CA ASP A 361 86.62 -88.18 -62.19
C ASP A 361 86.04 -88.98 -63.35
N THR A 362 85.02 -88.44 -64.03
CA THR A 362 84.47 -89.09 -65.22
C THR A 362 85.48 -89.14 -66.36
N GLU A 363 86.24 -88.06 -66.61
CA GLU A 363 87.31 -88.02 -67.61
C GLU A 363 88.44 -89.00 -67.26
N LEU A 364 88.88 -89.05 -66.00
CA LEU A 364 89.83 -90.05 -65.50
C LEU A 364 89.33 -91.48 -65.67
N ASN A 365 88.03 -91.73 -65.45
CA ASN A 365 87.42 -93.04 -65.74
C ASN A 365 87.44 -93.36 -67.23
N THR A 366 87.19 -92.38 -68.12
CA THR A 366 87.31 -92.60 -69.57
C THR A 366 88.75 -92.90 -69.98
N TYR A 367 89.75 -92.26 -69.35
CA TYR A 367 91.16 -92.57 -69.57
C TYR A 367 91.55 -93.95 -69.02
N ARG A 368 90.97 -94.40 -67.91
CA ARG A 368 91.12 -95.80 -67.43
C ARG A 368 90.51 -96.81 -68.40
N MET A 369 89.29 -96.55 -68.90
CA MET A 369 88.60 -97.43 -69.86
C MET A 369 89.36 -97.61 -71.20
N LEU A 370 90.13 -96.61 -71.64
CA LEU A 370 90.95 -96.68 -72.86
C LEU A 370 92.29 -97.40 -72.68
N LEU A 371 92.84 -97.42 -71.46
CA LEU A 371 94.03 -98.23 -71.14
C LEU A 371 93.68 -99.69 -70.80
N GLU A 372 92.48 -99.96 -70.31
CA GLU A 372 92.00 -101.31 -70.02
C GLU A 372 91.64 -102.13 -71.28
N SER A 373 91.50 -101.51 -72.46
CA SER A 373 91.10 -102.21 -73.70
C SER A 373 92.26 -102.76 -74.56
N ARG A 374 93.53 -102.69 -74.12
CA ARG A 374 94.71 -103.15 -74.91
C ARG A 374 95.50 -104.33 -74.33
N ASP A 375 95.24 -104.79 -73.10
CA ASP A 375 95.89 -105.98 -72.54
C ASP A 375 94.88 -107.03 -72.05
N ASN A 376 94.69 -108.05 -72.90
CA ASN A 376 94.51 -109.45 -72.56
C ASN A 376 93.31 -109.90 -71.67
N SER A 377 92.48 -110.74 -72.30
CA SER A 377 92.25 -112.14 -71.88
C SER A 377 91.31 -112.43 -70.68
N MET A 378 90.17 -113.04 -71.04
CA MET A 378 89.45 -114.11 -70.31
C MET A 378 88.51 -113.75 -69.14
N THR A 379 87.35 -114.42 -69.17
CA THR A 379 86.35 -114.67 -68.11
C THR A 379 85.38 -113.50 -67.81
N SER A 380 84.08 -113.59 -68.11
CA SER A 380 83.01 -114.47 -67.60
C SER A 380 82.23 -113.86 -66.42
N HIS A 381 80.95 -113.59 -66.69
CA HIS A 381 79.76 -113.71 -65.83
C HIS A 381 79.57 -112.88 -64.54
N HIS A 382 78.52 -112.05 -64.58
CA HIS A 382 77.27 -112.14 -63.79
C HIS A 382 77.24 -111.81 -62.27
N VAL A 383 76.06 -111.26 -61.90
CA VAL A 383 75.33 -111.16 -60.60
C VAL A 383 75.74 -110.21 -59.48
N SER A 384 74.87 -109.19 -59.32
CA SER A 384 73.96 -108.95 -58.18
C SER A 384 74.50 -108.54 -56.80
N PHE A 385 73.86 -107.51 -56.22
CA PHE A 385 72.92 -107.60 -55.07
C PHE A 385 73.05 -106.42 -54.06
N THR A 386 71.94 -105.67 -53.90
CA THR A 386 71.32 -105.07 -52.67
C THR A 386 72.14 -104.15 -51.74
N SER A 387 71.61 -103.33 -50.83
CA SER A 387 70.27 -103.02 -50.28
C SER A 387 70.42 -101.68 -49.52
N GLY A 388 69.46 -100.75 -49.61
CA GLY A 388 68.58 -100.37 -48.49
C GLY A 388 69.13 -99.17 -47.68
N SER A 389 68.37 -98.27 -47.06
CA SER A 389 66.92 -98.07 -46.95
C SER A 389 66.67 -96.76 -46.17
N GLY A 390 65.67 -95.98 -46.62
CA GLY A 390 64.73 -95.25 -45.75
C GLY A 390 65.12 -93.82 -45.30
N SER A 391 64.23 -92.84 -45.25
CA SER A 391 62.78 -92.88 -45.05
C SER A 391 62.06 -91.72 -45.75
N ALA A 392 60.84 -91.99 -46.21
CA ALA A 392 59.89 -91.07 -46.82
C ALA A 392 58.97 -90.41 -45.78
N GLN A 393 58.30 -89.30 -46.13
CA GLN A 393 56.85 -89.34 -46.44
C GLN A 393 56.33 -88.00 -47.00
N ARG A 394 55.33 -88.18 -47.88
CA ARG A 394 54.55 -87.18 -48.64
C ARG A 394 53.32 -86.70 -47.85
N GLY A 395 52.78 -85.54 -48.24
CA GLY A 395 51.38 -85.20 -48.03
C GLY A 395 50.97 -83.84 -48.64
N VAL A 396 49.97 -83.85 -49.50
CA VAL A 396 49.40 -82.71 -50.27
C VAL A 396 47.90 -82.61 -49.94
N LYS A 397 47.31 -81.40 -49.85
CA LYS A 397 46.10 -80.93 -50.60
C LYS A 397 45.49 -79.62 -50.06
N ARG A 398 44.81 -78.95 -51.01
CA ARG A 398 44.29 -77.57 -51.12
C ARG A 398 42.96 -77.29 -50.38
N ALA A 399 42.61 -76.01 -50.18
CA ALA A 399 41.42 -75.27 -50.71
C ALA A 399 41.32 -73.88 -49.99
N ARG A 400 41.41 -72.73 -50.68
CA ARG A 400 40.37 -71.94 -51.40
C ARG A 400 39.34 -71.26 -50.47
N ILE A 401 39.34 -69.92 -50.46
CA ILE A 401 38.21 -68.99 -50.67
C ILE A 401 38.83 -67.62 -51.03
N GLU A 402 38.18 -66.93 -51.95
CA GLU A 402 38.58 -65.67 -52.60
C GLU A 402 37.34 -64.75 -52.59
N TRP A 403 37.59 -63.47 -52.92
CA TRP A 403 36.67 -62.37 -53.25
C TRP A 403 36.03 -61.58 -52.12
N ASP A 404 35.77 -60.28 -52.26
CA ASP A 404 36.20 -59.15 -53.12
C ASP A 404 35.33 -57.96 -52.66
N GLY A 405 35.73 -56.72 -52.90
CA GLY A 405 34.83 -55.58 -52.67
C GLY A 405 35.53 -54.25 -52.50
N ASN A 406 36.17 -53.80 -53.57
CA ASN A 406 36.59 -52.42 -53.76
C ASN A 406 35.41 -51.57 -54.29
N GLY A 407 35.28 -50.33 -53.82
CA GLY A 407 34.39 -49.30 -54.40
C GLY A 407 33.25 -48.84 -53.49
N ASP A 408 33.36 -47.65 -52.89
CA ASP A 408 32.70 -46.46 -53.45
C ASP A 408 32.99 -45.19 -52.64
N GLU A 409 33.45 -44.21 -53.39
CA GLU A 409 33.38 -42.76 -53.19
C GLU A 409 31.91 -42.35 -53.03
N LEU A 410 31.60 -41.36 -52.15
CA LEU A 410 30.57 -40.33 -52.38
C LEU A 410 30.46 -39.38 -51.17
N ASP A 411 30.75 -38.10 -51.44
CA ASP A 411 30.34 -36.92 -50.70
C ASP A 411 28.84 -36.92 -50.39
N PHE A 412 28.43 -36.52 -49.18
CA PHE A 412 27.18 -35.78 -49.00
C PHE A 412 27.28 -34.71 -47.91
N HIS A 413 27.27 -33.46 -48.39
CA HIS A 413 26.93 -32.25 -47.67
C HIS A 413 25.54 -32.30 -47.03
N ARG A 414 25.42 -31.61 -45.89
CA ARG A 414 24.26 -30.84 -45.40
C ARG A 414 22.87 -31.45 -45.63
N LEU A 415 22.36 -32.12 -44.58
CA LEU A 415 20.91 -32.23 -44.40
C LEU A 415 20.45 -31.08 -43.49
N SER A 416 20.09 -29.95 -44.11
CA SER A 416 19.22 -28.95 -43.50
C SER A 416 17.80 -29.50 -43.55
N GLN A 417 17.27 -29.88 -42.39
CA GLN A 417 15.89 -30.32 -42.28
C GLN A 417 14.98 -29.09 -42.21
N ARG A 418 14.48 -28.64 -43.36
CA ARG A 418 13.43 -27.62 -43.43
C ARG A 418 12.11 -28.27 -43.00
N MET A 419 11.72 -28.08 -41.74
CA MET A 419 10.36 -28.34 -41.28
C MET A 419 9.47 -27.15 -41.66
N GLN A 420 8.59 -27.33 -42.64
CA GLN A 420 7.38 -26.52 -42.75
C GLN A 420 6.29 -27.21 -41.93
N LYS A 421 5.78 -26.54 -40.90
CA LYS A 421 4.53 -26.89 -40.25
C LYS A 421 3.61 -25.68 -40.31
N HIS A 422 2.49 -25.84 -41.02
CA HIS A 422 1.32 -25.01 -40.85
C HIS A 422 0.70 -25.35 -39.48
N VAL A 423 0.44 -24.33 -38.68
CA VAL A 423 -0.38 -24.43 -37.46
C VAL A 423 -1.43 -23.35 -37.59
N ASP A 424 -2.69 -23.76 -37.79
CA ASP A 424 -3.84 -22.86 -37.61
C ASP A 424 -4.12 -22.76 -36.11
N GLY A 425 -3.84 -21.59 -35.54
CA GLY A 425 -4.09 -21.26 -34.15
C GLY A 425 -3.66 -19.81 -33.85
N PRO A 426 -4.23 -19.16 -32.82
CA PRO A 426 -4.04 -17.73 -32.56
C PRO A 426 -2.61 -17.33 -32.17
N VAL A 427 -1.76 -18.29 -31.80
CA VAL A 427 -0.39 -18.07 -31.32
C VAL A 427 0.60 -18.86 -32.18
N GLY A 428 1.57 -18.16 -32.77
CA GLY A 428 2.58 -18.71 -33.68
C GLY A 428 4.01 -18.66 -33.09
N ILE A 429 4.88 -19.57 -33.51
CA ILE A 429 6.29 -19.59 -33.13
C ILE A 429 7.09 -19.01 -34.28
N GLU A 430 7.82 -17.91 -34.03
CA GLU A 430 8.46 -17.12 -35.08
C GLU A 430 9.93 -17.49 -35.27
N GLU A 431 10.67 -17.75 -34.18
CA GLU A 431 12.07 -18.15 -34.24
C GLU A 431 12.41 -19.19 -33.15
N ILE A 432 13.16 -20.21 -33.55
CA ILE A 432 13.77 -21.21 -32.67
C ILE A 432 15.27 -21.10 -32.85
N ASP A 433 16.01 -20.95 -31.75
CA ASP A 433 17.47 -21.00 -31.75
C ASP A 433 17.93 -22.40 -32.24
N PRO A 434 18.85 -22.51 -33.22
CA PRO A 434 19.36 -23.80 -33.69
C PRO A 434 19.98 -24.69 -32.61
N ASN A 435 20.29 -24.14 -31.42
CA ASN A 435 20.77 -24.90 -30.25
C ASN A 435 19.68 -25.20 -29.19
N GLY A 436 18.42 -24.78 -29.41
CA GLY A 436 17.27 -25.17 -28.60
C GLY A 436 17.17 -24.57 -27.19
N GLN A 437 17.89 -23.47 -26.90
CA GLN A 437 17.90 -22.88 -25.56
C GLN A 437 16.75 -21.89 -25.30
N TRP A 438 16.16 -21.30 -26.34
CA TRP A 438 14.98 -20.45 -26.21
C TRP A 438 14.13 -20.49 -27.47
N VAL A 439 12.85 -20.11 -27.32
CA VAL A 439 11.87 -20.00 -28.39
C VAL A 439 11.15 -18.66 -28.25
N ARG A 440 10.99 -17.90 -29.35
CA ARG A 440 10.17 -16.69 -29.38
C ARG A 440 8.79 -17.01 -29.93
N ILE A 441 7.77 -16.75 -29.11
CA ILE A 441 6.36 -16.96 -29.42
C ILE A 441 5.71 -15.58 -29.65
N SER A 442 5.02 -15.39 -30.78
CA SER A 442 4.25 -14.18 -31.10
C SER A 442 2.77 -14.51 -31.31
N ASN A 443 1.89 -13.69 -30.71
CA ASN A 443 0.44 -13.79 -30.88
C ASN A 443 0.06 -13.06 -32.17
N ASN A 444 -0.58 -13.77 -33.10
CA ASN A 444 -0.97 -13.22 -34.40
C ASN A 444 -2.45 -12.82 -34.45
N THR A 445 -3.11 -12.71 -33.28
CA THR A 445 -4.51 -12.30 -33.13
C THR A 445 -4.64 -11.11 -32.16
N ASP A 446 -5.67 -10.27 -32.38
CA ASP A 446 -5.90 -9.01 -31.63
C ASP A 446 -6.50 -9.23 -30.22
N GLU A 447 -6.61 -10.47 -29.72
CA GLU A 447 -7.16 -10.80 -28.40
C GLU A 447 -6.03 -11.15 -27.40
N GLU A 448 -6.12 -10.63 -26.17
CA GLU A 448 -5.17 -10.90 -25.08
C GLU A 448 -5.25 -12.37 -24.64
N VAL A 449 -4.26 -13.17 -25.02
CA VAL A 449 -4.09 -14.55 -24.55
C VAL A 449 -3.01 -14.57 -23.47
N SER A 450 -3.37 -14.96 -22.26
CA SER A 450 -2.42 -15.22 -21.16
C SER A 450 -1.63 -16.50 -21.45
N ILE A 451 -0.31 -16.37 -21.56
CA ILE A 451 0.64 -17.48 -21.73
C ILE A 451 0.84 -18.22 -20.41
#